data_AF-A0A7J2HXJ1-F1
#
_entry.id   AF-A0A7J2HXJ1-F1
#
_cell.length_a   1.000
_cell.length_b   1.000
_cell.length_c   1.000
_cell.angle_alpha   90.00
_cell.angle_beta   90.00
_cell.angle_gamma   90.00
#
_symmetry.space_group_name_H-M   'P 1'
#
loop_
_entity.id
_entity.type
_entity.pdbx_description
1 polymer ?
#
loop_
_entity_poly.entity_id
_entity_poly.type
_entity_poly.pdbx_seq_one_letter_code
_entity_poly.pdbx_strand_id
1 'polypeptide(L)'
;MGGNGTIGQLLESIRPILYLMGLGISLSLIFSIVEMFSVDRVLKLVRGKKVFVFIGKEAYYGRLETPPRAKGGFEIFYTCSGIENPKSMIGFLLENYQETGNEKFLEKAKILLEHLKEYGLIEKGASLEDINVDSWSPPSMVSRKVYSDELGNLWMIISFVDMMSEEEKKRRWKELSALYVKPFIKTAKRRTYNALSYVKDKITSAISSSTGAFMAGLPADLRKAVEEAEVKAIGATIGQSYDPLL
;
A
#
# COMPACT_ATOMS: atom_id res chain seq x y z
N MET A 1 0.49 34.26 -54.35
CA MET A 1 0.31 34.60 -52.92
C MET A 1 -0.69 33.63 -52.33
N GLY A 2 -0.28 32.60 -51.57
CA GLY A 2 -1.23 31.57 -51.11
C GLY A 2 -0.64 30.44 -50.27
N GLY A 3 0.35 30.72 -49.41
CA GLY A 3 1.02 29.70 -48.59
C GLY A 3 0.89 29.85 -47.07
N ASN A 4 0.55 31.04 -46.56
CA ASN A 4 0.62 31.32 -45.12
C ASN A 4 -0.72 31.14 -44.37
N GLY A 5 -1.86 31.10 -45.07
CA GLY A 5 -3.18 30.97 -44.44
C GLY A 5 -3.49 29.55 -43.93
N THR A 6 -3.04 28.54 -44.65
CA THR A 6 -3.25 27.12 -44.33
C THR A 6 -2.43 26.65 -43.14
N ILE A 7 -1.20 27.14 -43.01
CA ILE A 7 -0.31 26.80 -41.88
C ILE A 7 -0.81 27.44 -40.58
N GLY A 8 -1.31 28.68 -40.65
CA GLY A 8 -1.91 29.36 -39.49
C GLY A 8 -3.18 28.67 -38.99
N GLN A 9 -4.08 28.27 -39.89
CA GLN A 9 -5.29 27.53 -39.53
C GLN A 9 -5.00 26.11 -38.99
N LEU A 10 -3.99 25.42 -39.55
CA LEU A 10 -3.51 24.15 -39.01
C LEU A 10 -2.92 24.30 -37.60
N LEU A 11 -2.14 25.35 -37.34
CA LEU A 11 -1.58 25.64 -36.02
C LEU A 11 -2.67 25.98 -34.99
N GLU A 12 -3.71 26.74 -35.38
CA GLU A 12 -4.85 27.00 -34.51
C GLU A 12 -5.65 25.75 -34.19
N SER A 13 -5.80 24.83 -35.15
CA SER A 13 -6.50 23.55 -34.96
C SER A 13 -5.70 22.56 -34.10
N ILE A 14 -4.36 22.64 -34.13
CA ILE A 14 -3.45 21.77 -33.36
C ILE A 14 -3.21 22.32 -31.94
N ARG A 15 -3.40 23.62 -31.71
CA ARG A 15 -3.18 24.27 -30.40
C ARG A 15 -3.93 23.61 -29.24
N PRO A 16 -5.24 23.30 -29.35
CA PRO A 16 -5.98 22.60 -28.30
C PRO A 16 -5.40 21.21 -28.00
N ILE A 17 -4.95 20.49 -29.03
CA ILE A 17 -4.32 19.17 -28.89
C ILE A 17 -2.99 19.30 -28.14
N LEU A 18 -2.17 20.31 -28.47
CA LEU A 18 -0.92 20.58 -27.76
C LEU A 18 -1.16 20.98 -26.29
N TYR A 19 -2.21 21.76 -25.99
CA TYR A 19 -2.56 22.10 -24.62
C TYR A 19 -3.05 20.88 -23.82
N LEU A 20 -3.90 20.04 -24.40
CA LEU A 20 -4.36 18.79 -23.77
C LEU A 20 -3.20 17.83 -23.54
N MET A 21 -2.27 17.72 -24.50
CA MET A 21 -1.08 16.90 -24.38
C MET A 21 -0.14 17.42 -23.29
N GLY A 22 0.10 18.73 -23.25
CA GLY A 22 0.89 19.37 -22.19
C GLY A 22 0.27 19.14 -20.81
N LEU A 23 -1.04 19.34 -20.68
CA LEU A 23 -1.78 19.12 -19.44
C LEU A 23 -1.76 17.64 -19.00
N GLY A 24 -1.88 16.70 -19.94
CA GLY A 24 -1.75 15.27 -19.68
C GLY A 24 -0.35 14.89 -19.18
N ILE A 25 0.70 15.43 -19.80
CA ILE A 25 2.09 15.24 -19.36
C ILE A 25 2.27 15.81 -17.94
N SER A 26 1.83 17.04 -17.68
CA SER A 26 1.91 17.67 -16.37
C SER A 26 1.17 16.88 -15.28
N LEU A 27 -0.07 16.46 -15.54
CA LEU A 27 -0.84 15.64 -14.61
C LEU A 27 -0.19 14.28 -14.38
N SER A 28 0.39 13.65 -15.42
CA SER A 28 1.07 12.36 -15.29
C SER A 28 2.34 12.46 -14.43
N LEU A 29 3.08 13.57 -14.52
CA LEU A 29 4.25 13.86 -13.69
C LEU A 29 3.83 14.04 -12.23
N ILE A 30 2.79 14.83 -11.98
CA ILE A 30 2.24 15.03 -10.63
C ILE A 30 1.77 13.70 -10.05
N PHE A 31 0.99 12.93 -10.81
CA PHE A 31 0.48 11.63 -10.37
C PHE A 31 1.61 10.63 -10.09
N SER A 32 2.65 10.60 -10.93
CA SER A 32 3.82 9.74 -10.72
C SER A 32 4.61 10.10 -9.45
N ILE A 33 4.67 11.40 -9.09
CA ILE A 33 5.26 11.85 -7.83
C ILE A 33 4.38 11.41 -6.67
N VAL A 34 3.06 11.62 -6.74
CA VAL A 34 2.11 11.20 -5.70
C VAL A 34 2.14 9.67 -5.49
N GLU A 35 2.22 8.89 -6.57
CA GLU A 35 2.31 7.44 -6.51
C GLU A 35 3.64 6.94 -5.91
N MET A 36 4.72 7.74 -6.02
CA MET A 36 5.98 7.46 -5.33
C MET A 36 5.84 7.48 -3.81
N PHE A 37 4.94 8.32 -3.31
CA PHE A 37 4.58 8.45 -1.90
C PHE A 37 3.31 7.69 -1.52
N SER A 38 2.82 6.78 -2.38
CA SER A 38 1.65 5.99 -2.04
C SER A 38 1.91 5.20 -0.76
N VAL A 39 0.92 5.20 0.13
CA VAL A 39 0.98 4.52 1.43
C VAL A 39 1.43 3.07 1.25
N ASP A 40 0.97 2.36 0.21
CA ASP A 40 1.39 1.00 -0.11
C ASP A 40 2.92 0.85 -0.34
N ARG A 41 3.55 1.80 -1.04
CA ARG A 41 5.00 1.77 -1.28
C ARG A 41 5.78 2.09 0.00
N VAL A 42 5.31 3.04 0.80
CA VAL A 42 5.91 3.35 2.11
C VAL A 42 5.80 2.15 3.04
N LEU A 43 4.62 1.53 3.14
CA LEU A 43 4.37 0.35 3.96
C LEU A 43 5.27 -0.82 3.56
N LYS A 44 5.53 -1.04 2.27
CA LYS A 44 6.50 -2.05 1.80
C LYS A 44 7.92 -1.80 2.33
N LEU A 45 8.34 -0.56 2.53
CA LEU A 45 9.66 -0.22 3.07
C LEU A 45 9.77 -0.45 4.58
N VAL A 46 8.66 -0.35 5.31
CA VAL A 46 8.61 -0.46 6.77
C VAL A 46 7.99 -1.76 7.28
N ARG A 47 7.52 -2.62 6.38
CA ARG A 47 6.97 -3.93 6.71
C ARG A 47 7.97 -4.76 7.53
N GLY A 48 7.45 -5.36 8.61
CA GLY A 48 8.17 -6.21 9.55
C GLY A 48 9.06 -5.45 10.53
N LYS A 49 9.04 -4.11 10.52
CA LYS A 49 9.94 -3.27 11.34
C LYS A 49 9.20 -2.64 12.50
N LYS A 50 9.95 -2.32 13.56
CA LYS A 50 9.44 -1.53 14.69
C LYS A 50 9.31 -0.07 14.27
N VAL A 51 8.11 0.47 14.42
CA VAL A 51 7.76 1.84 14.01
C VAL A 51 6.80 2.46 15.01
N PHE A 52 6.83 3.79 15.06
CA PHE A 52 5.77 4.61 15.63
C PHE A 52 4.82 5.01 14.51
N VAL A 53 3.53 4.82 14.72
CA VAL A 53 2.48 5.22 13.79
C VAL A 53 1.57 6.21 14.50
N PHE A 54 1.43 7.38 13.90
CA PHE A 54 0.57 8.44 14.41
C PHE A 54 -0.71 8.50 13.58
N ILE A 55 -1.85 8.27 14.24
CA ILE A 55 -3.18 8.26 13.62
C ILE A 55 -4.05 9.25 14.40
N GLY A 56 -4.46 10.33 13.73
CA GLY A 56 -5.16 11.44 14.40
C GLY A 56 -4.34 12.03 15.54
N LYS A 57 -4.78 11.81 16.79
CA LYS A 57 -4.11 12.29 18.02
C LYS A 57 -3.41 11.19 18.81
N GLU A 58 -3.42 9.96 18.31
CA GLU A 58 -2.87 8.79 19.01
C GLU A 58 -1.58 8.32 18.36
N ALA A 59 -0.70 7.75 19.19
CA ALA A 59 0.58 7.21 18.75
C ALA A 59 0.69 5.74 19.19
N TYR A 60 0.98 4.88 18.22
CA TYR A 60 1.08 3.44 18.42
C TYR A 60 2.50 2.98 18.12
N TYR A 61 3.10 2.20 19.02
CA TYR A 61 4.43 1.66 18.84
C TYR A 61 4.41 0.14 18.75
N GLY A 62 5.03 -0.39 17.69
CA GLY A 62 5.04 -1.83 17.48
C GLY A 62 5.66 -2.25 16.16
N ARG A 63 5.62 -3.55 15.89
CA ARG A 63 6.01 -4.12 14.61
C ARG A 63 4.87 -3.96 13.61
N LEU A 64 5.13 -3.25 12.51
CA LEU A 64 4.16 -3.06 11.44
C LEU A 64 4.18 -4.23 10.48
N GLU A 65 3.01 -4.85 10.25
CA GLU A 65 2.81 -5.89 9.25
C GLU A 65 1.73 -5.48 8.26
N THR A 66 1.92 -5.87 7.00
CA THR A 66 0.97 -5.59 5.92
C THR A 66 0.37 -6.90 5.41
N PRO A 67 -0.92 -7.17 5.63
CA PRO A 67 -1.56 -8.36 5.10
C PRO A 67 -1.58 -8.33 3.55
N PRO A 68 -1.39 -9.47 2.86
CA PRO A 68 -1.26 -9.52 1.40
C PRO A 68 -2.50 -9.07 0.60
N ARG A 69 -3.63 -8.78 1.25
CA ARG A 69 -4.88 -8.31 0.63
C ARG A 69 -5.49 -7.06 1.30
N ALA A 70 -4.70 -6.32 2.06
CA ALA A 70 -5.22 -5.25 2.91
C ALA A 70 -5.59 -3.94 2.19
N LYS A 71 -5.43 -3.83 0.86
CA LYS A 71 -5.69 -2.59 0.09
C LYS A 71 -5.06 -1.34 0.74
N GLY A 72 -3.83 -1.45 1.21
CA GLY A 72 -3.11 -0.38 1.91
C GLY A 72 -3.33 -0.32 3.44
N GLY A 73 -4.23 -1.14 4.00
CA GLY A 73 -4.32 -1.34 5.44
C GLY A 73 -3.11 -2.11 5.99
N PHE A 74 -2.87 -1.96 7.29
CA PHE A 74 -1.75 -2.60 7.99
C PHE A 74 -2.10 -2.84 9.46
N GLU A 75 -1.27 -3.62 10.15
CA GLU A 75 -1.47 -3.96 11.54
C GLU A 75 -0.19 -3.66 12.32
N ILE A 76 -0.33 -3.02 13.47
CA ILE A 76 0.77 -2.68 14.36
C ILE A 76 0.69 -3.63 15.54
N PHE A 77 1.60 -4.60 15.61
CA PHE A 77 1.72 -5.51 16.75
C PHE A 77 2.53 -4.85 17.84
N TYR A 78 1.93 -4.60 18.99
CA TYR A 78 2.62 -3.89 20.08
C TYR A 78 3.81 -4.69 20.59
N THR A 79 4.83 -3.98 21.06
CA THR A 79 5.85 -4.61 21.90
C THR A 79 5.23 -4.98 23.25
N CYS A 80 5.85 -5.88 24.02
CA CYS A 80 5.31 -6.33 25.31
C CYS A 80 4.90 -5.15 26.21
N SER A 81 5.66 -4.06 26.21
CA SER A 81 5.38 -2.82 26.94
C SER A 81 4.09 -2.08 26.55
N GLY A 82 3.50 -2.39 25.40
CA GLY A 82 2.28 -1.77 24.88
C GLY A 82 1.07 -2.70 24.89
N ILE A 83 1.18 -3.91 25.46
CA ILE A 83 0.04 -4.82 25.59
C ILE A 83 -0.92 -4.24 26.63
N GLU A 84 -2.14 -3.92 26.21
CA GLU A 84 -3.21 -3.54 27.14
C GLU A 84 -3.99 -4.79 27.54
N ASN A 85 -4.36 -4.87 28.81
CA ASN A 85 -5.11 -5.99 29.40
C ASN A 85 -4.44 -7.37 29.16
N PRO A 86 -3.19 -7.56 29.61
CA PRO A 86 -2.45 -8.82 29.43
C PRO A 86 -3.15 -10.03 30.06
N LYS A 87 -3.90 -9.82 31.15
CA LYS A 87 -4.70 -10.86 31.81
C LYS A 87 -5.78 -11.43 30.88
N SER A 88 -6.42 -10.59 30.05
CA SER A 88 -7.45 -11.03 29.10
C SER A 88 -6.88 -11.99 28.04
N MET A 89 -5.60 -11.87 27.66
CA MET A 89 -4.95 -12.82 26.75
C MET A 89 -4.87 -14.23 27.36
N ILE A 90 -4.50 -14.30 28.64
CA ILE A 90 -4.42 -15.56 29.35
C ILE A 90 -5.83 -16.09 29.60
N GLY A 91 -6.77 -15.23 29.99
CA GLY A 91 -8.18 -15.57 30.16
C GLY A 91 -8.78 -16.23 28.91
N PHE A 92 -8.53 -15.67 27.73
CA PHE A 92 -8.96 -16.27 26.45
C PHE A 92 -8.42 -17.69 26.25
N LEU A 93 -7.15 -17.94 26.57
CA LEU A 93 -6.56 -19.28 26.46
C LEU A 93 -7.17 -20.25 27.47
N LEU A 94 -7.43 -19.79 28.70
CA LEU A 94 -8.08 -20.60 29.73
C LEU A 94 -9.52 -20.93 29.36
N GLU A 95 -10.29 -19.98 28.83
CA GLU A 95 -11.66 -20.19 28.32
C GLU A 95 -11.68 -21.24 27.21
N ASN A 96 -10.80 -21.12 26.21
CA ASN A 96 -10.70 -22.10 25.13
C ASN A 96 -10.31 -23.49 25.65
N TYR A 97 -9.46 -23.58 26.68
CA TYR A 97 -9.15 -24.85 27.33
C TYR A 97 -10.38 -25.44 28.02
N GLN A 98 -11.13 -24.64 28.76
CA GLN A 98 -12.35 -25.07 29.45
C GLN A 98 -13.42 -25.56 28.47
N GLU A 99 -13.59 -24.88 27.33
CA GLU A 99 -14.57 -25.27 26.31
C GLU A 99 -14.15 -26.51 25.51
N THR A 100 -12.87 -26.64 25.17
CA THR A 100 -12.40 -27.67 24.23
C THR A 100 -11.70 -28.86 24.88
N GLY A 101 -11.24 -28.72 26.13
CA GLY A 101 -10.39 -29.68 26.83
C GLY A 101 -8.97 -29.82 26.24
N ASN A 102 -8.59 -28.98 25.28
CA ASN A 102 -7.31 -29.13 24.57
C ASN A 102 -6.14 -28.54 25.38
N GLU A 103 -5.28 -29.42 25.91
CA GLU A 103 -4.14 -29.07 26.77
C GLU A 103 -3.16 -28.07 26.15
N LYS A 104 -3.09 -27.94 24.82
CA LYS A 104 -2.23 -26.95 24.15
C LYS A 104 -2.58 -25.52 24.55
N PHE A 105 -3.84 -25.23 24.84
CA PHE A 105 -4.25 -23.91 25.30
C PHE A 105 -3.73 -23.63 26.71
N LEU A 106 -3.82 -24.63 27.60
CA LEU A 106 -3.29 -24.53 28.95
C LEU A 106 -1.76 -24.39 28.96
N GLU A 107 -1.06 -25.15 28.11
CA GLU A 107 0.40 -25.03 27.95
C GLU A 107 0.79 -23.62 27.48
N LYS A 108 0.10 -23.09 26.46
CA LYS A 108 0.31 -21.73 25.97
C LYS A 108 0.00 -20.67 27.02
N ALA A 109 -1.04 -20.86 27.83
CA ALA A 109 -1.39 -19.96 28.92
C ALA A 109 -0.25 -19.88 29.96
N LYS A 110 0.36 -21.02 30.32
CA LYS A 110 1.52 -21.06 31.23
C LYS A 110 2.73 -20.34 30.65
N ILE A 111 3.07 -20.63 29.40
CA ILE A 111 4.19 -19.98 28.70
C ILE A 111 3.97 -18.47 28.63
N LEU A 112 2.75 -18.05 28.30
CA LEU A 112 2.40 -16.64 28.21
C LEU A 112 2.45 -15.94 29.57
N LEU A 113 1.97 -16.59 30.64
CA LEU A 113 2.04 -16.04 32.00
C LEU A 113 3.48 -15.76 32.41
N GLU A 114 4.38 -16.74 32.23
CA GLU A 114 5.79 -16.56 32.56
C GLU A 114 6.43 -15.46 31.70
N HIS A 115 6.13 -15.42 30.41
CA HIS A 115 6.59 -14.35 29.54
C HIS A 115 6.10 -12.97 30.01
N LEU A 116 4.83 -12.82 30.40
CA LEU A 116 4.29 -11.55 30.87
C LEU A 116 4.88 -11.13 32.23
N LYS A 117 5.24 -12.09 33.09
CA LYS A 117 5.97 -11.83 34.35
C LYS A 117 7.40 -11.35 34.11
N GLU A 118 8.12 -11.95 33.17
CA GLU A 118 9.48 -11.55 32.80
C GLU A 118 9.53 -10.09 32.35
N TYR A 119 8.51 -9.64 31.62
CA TYR A 119 8.39 -8.26 31.12
C TYR A 119 7.69 -7.31 32.11
N GLY A 120 7.34 -7.78 33.32
CA GLY A 120 6.76 -6.95 34.38
C GLY A 120 5.32 -6.48 34.12
N LEU A 121 4.60 -7.15 33.22
CA LEU A 121 3.20 -6.83 32.86
C LEU A 121 2.21 -7.52 33.80
N ILE A 122 2.66 -8.56 34.49
CA ILE A 122 1.91 -9.30 35.53
C ILE A 122 2.85 -9.48 36.73
N GLU A 123 2.27 -9.47 37.93
CA GLU A 123 3.01 -9.70 39.18
C GLU A 123 3.72 -11.07 39.16
N LYS A 124 4.98 -11.10 39.60
CA LYS A 124 5.81 -12.32 39.57
C LYS A 124 5.19 -13.50 40.32
N GLY A 125 4.42 -13.23 41.36
CA GLY A 125 3.74 -14.25 42.17
C GLY A 125 2.40 -14.72 41.63
N ALA A 126 1.86 -14.10 40.58
CA ALA A 126 0.53 -14.44 40.07
C ALA A 126 0.49 -15.86 39.51
N SER A 127 -0.57 -16.61 39.84
CA SER A 127 -0.86 -17.91 39.26
C SER A 127 -1.89 -17.79 38.13
N LEU A 128 -2.19 -18.92 37.47
CA LEU A 128 -3.29 -18.96 36.50
C LEU A 128 -4.67 -18.86 37.18
N GLU A 129 -4.78 -19.23 38.46
CA GLU A 129 -6.03 -19.12 39.22
C GLU A 129 -6.39 -17.65 39.52
N ASP A 130 -5.39 -16.77 39.60
CA ASP A 130 -5.57 -15.33 39.81
C ASP A 130 -6.13 -14.60 38.58
N ILE A 131 -6.25 -15.30 37.45
CA ILE A 131 -6.75 -14.74 36.20
C ILE A 131 -8.22 -15.05 36.07
N ASN A 132 -9.03 -14.03 36.37
CA ASN A 132 -10.47 -14.10 36.20
C ASN A 132 -10.84 -14.09 34.70
N VAL A 133 -11.55 -15.12 34.27
CA VAL A 133 -12.13 -15.23 32.93
C VAL A 133 -13.49 -14.54 32.99
N ASP A 134 -13.50 -13.24 32.77
CA ASP A 134 -14.74 -12.45 32.72
C ASP A 134 -15.02 -12.03 31.27
N SER A 135 -16.20 -12.41 30.76
CA SER A 135 -16.68 -12.03 29.44
C SER A 135 -16.88 -10.52 29.28
N TRP A 136 -16.94 -9.77 30.39
CA TRP A 136 -17.02 -8.31 30.39
C TRP A 136 -15.65 -7.62 30.52
N SER A 137 -14.57 -8.38 30.67
CA SER A 137 -13.22 -7.80 30.66
C SER A 137 -12.93 -7.16 29.30
N PRO A 138 -12.24 -6.01 29.28
CA PRO A 138 -11.83 -5.40 28.03
C PRO A 138 -10.90 -6.36 27.26
N PRO A 139 -11.01 -6.39 25.92
CA PRO A 139 -10.19 -7.28 25.11
C PRO A 139 -8.71 -6.95 25.29
N SER A 140 -7.86 -7.95 25.12
CA SER A 140 -6.42 -7.72 25.05
C SER A 140 -6.10 -6.98 23.76
N MET A 141 -5.64 -5.74 23.86
CA MET A 141 -5.15 -5.01 22.70
C MET A 141 -3.68 -5.36 22.51
N VAL A 142 -3.44 -6.37 21.68
CA VAL A 142 -2.10 -6.83 21.28
C VAL A 142 -1.63 -6.23 19.97
N SER A 143 -2.57 -5.67 19.22
CA SER A 143 -2.33 -5.02 17.95
C SER A 143 -3.40 -3.97 17.64
N ARG A 144 -3.02 -3.00 16.81
CA ARG A 144 -3.94 -2.06 16.17
C ARG A 144 -3.99 -2.33 14.69
N LYS A 145 -5.15 -2.77 14.20
CA LYS A 145 -5.43 -2.89 12.76
C LYS A 145 -5.86 -1.54 12.23
N VAL A 146 -5.23 -1.07 11.17
CA VAL A 146 -5.54 0.19 10.49
C VAL A 146 -6.16 -0.15 9.15
N TYR A 147 -7.42 0.22 8.99
CA TYR A 147 -8.19 -0.07 7.77
C TYR A 147 -7.99 1.01 6.70
N SER A 148 -8.36 0.71 5.45
CA SER A 148 -8.14 1.60 4.31
C SER A 148 -8.84 2.97 4.44
N ASP A 149 -9.97 3.01 5.14
CA ASP A 149 -10.74 4.21 5.48
C ASP A 149 -10.06 5.08 6.54
N GLU A 150 -9.25 4.46 7.42
CA GLU A 150 -8.48 5.19 8.45
C GLU A 150 -7.18 5.80 7.90
N LEU A 151 -6.77 5.44 6.68
CA LEU A 151 -5.56 5.98 6.05
C LEU A 151 -5.61 7.50 5.85
N GLY A 152 -6.81 8.08 5.73
CA GLY A 152 -6.99 9.54 5.66
C GLY A 152 -6.54 10.26 6.93
N ASN A 153 -6.53 9.56 8.08
CA ASN A 153 -6.11 10.08 9.38
C ASN A 153 -4.67 9.69 9.74
N LEU A 154 -3.97 8.96 8.86
CA LEU A 154 -2.57 8.60 9.05
C LEU A 154 -1.69 9.84 8.88
N TRP A 155 -1.06 10.28 9.97
CA TRP A 155 -0.24 11.48 9.95
C TRP A 155 1.21 11.17 9.58
N MET A 156 1.81 10.18 10.24
CA MET A 156 3.20 9.78 9.98
C MET A 156 3.52 8.37 10.47
N ILE A 157 4.50 7.76 9.80
CA ILE A 157 5.15 6.52 10.24
C ILE A 157 6.63 6.85 10.46
N ILE A 158 7.11 6.71 11.69
CA ILE A 158 8.50 6.97 12.07
C ILE A 158 9.18 5.67 12.46
N SER A 159 10.40 5.48 11.97
CA SER A 159 11.29 4.41 12.43
C SER A 159 12.60 5.03 12.90
N PHE A 160 12.96 4.81 14.17
CA PHE A 160 14.19 5.35 14.75
C PHE A 160 15.37 4.42 14.44
N VAL A 161 16.43 4.97 13.85
CA VAL A 161 17.65 4.22 13.51
C VAL A 161 18.27 3.59 14.75
N ASP A 162 18.21 4.26 15.90
CA ASP A 162 18.78 3.79 17.15
C ASP A 162 18.08 2.56 17.72
N MET A 163 16.83 2.31 17.31
CA MET A 163 16.06 1.13 17.72
C MET A 163 16.23 -0.06 16.75
N MET A 164 16.97 0.11 15.66
CA MET A 164 17.25 -0.93 14.67
C MET A 164 18.44 -1.78 15.10
N SER A 165 18.42 -3.08 14.78
CA SER A 165 19.59 -3.93 14.98
C SER A 165 20.73 -3.52 14.03
N GLU A 166 21.97 -3.91 14.33
CA GLU A 166 23.11 -3.63 13.45
C GLU A 166 22.97 -4.29 12.07
N GLU A 167 22.33 -5.46 11.98
CA GLU A 167 22.00 -6.06 10.68
C GLU A 167 20.99 -5.21 9.90
N GLU A 168 19.98 -4.67 10.58
CA GLU A 168 18.98 -3.80 9.96
C GLU A 168 19.57 -2.49 9.47
N LYS A 169 20.47 -1.87 10.25
CA LYS A 169 21.20 -0.66 9.85
C LYS A 169 22.04 -0.90 8.60
N LYS A 170 22.83 -1.98 8.56
CA LYS A 170 23.63 -2.34 7.37
C LYS A 170 22.76 -2.59 6.14
N ARG A 171 21.62 -3.29 6.31
CA ARG A 171 20.65 -3.50 5.22
C ARG A 171 20.07 -2.17 4.72
N ARG A 172 19.65 -1.28 5.63
CA ARG A 172 19.15 0.06 5.28
C ARG A 172 20.20 0.90 4.56
N TRP A 173 21.45 0.85 5.00
CA TRP A 173 22.55 1.51 4.32
C TRP A 173 22.72 0.99 2.88
N LYS A 174 22.62 -0.33 2.67
CA LYS A 174 22.66 -0.95 1.34
C LYS A 174 21.47 -0.56 0.46
N GLU A 175 20.27 -0.50 1.02
CA GLU A 175 19.05 -0.03 0.31
C GLU A 175 19.20 1.45 -0.11
N LEU A 176 19.62 2.31 0.82
CA LEU A 176 19.81 3.74 0.57
C LEU A 176 20.94 3.97 -0.42
N SER A 177 22.09 3.32 -0.27
CA SER A 177 23.20 3.45 -1.22
C SER A 177 22.78 2.99 -2.61
N ALA A 178 21.98 1.93 -2.74
CA ALA A 178 21.44 1.50 -4.03
C ALA A 178 20.49 2.54 -4.67
N LEU A 179 19.79 3.37 -3.88
CA LEU A 179 18.96 4.46 -4.39
C LEU A 179 19.81 5.63 -4.89
N TYR A 180 20.90 5.97 -4.20
CA TYR A 180 21.81 7.04 -4.61
C TYR A 180 22.73 6.65 -5.77
N VAL A 181 23.06 5.36 -5.90
CA VAL A 181 24.07 4.87 -6.88
C VAL A 181 23.45 4.42 -8.22
N LYS A 182 22.13 4.20 -8.31
CA LYS A 182 21.50 3.93 -9.62
C LYS A 182 21.51 5.20 -10.48
N PRO A 183 21.94 5.13 -11.77
CA PRO A 183 21.95 6.31 -12.63
C PRO A 183 20.55 6.92 -12.69
N PHE A 184 20.42 8.16 -12.26
CA PHE A 184 19.18 8.94 -12.23
C PHE A 184 18.39 8.80 -13.54
N ILE A 185 19.11 8.69 -14.66
CA ILE A 185 18.60 8.49 -16.03
C ILE A 185 17.79 7.20 -16.18
N LYS A 186 18.21 6.07 -15.59
CA LYS A 186 17.46 4.80 -15.68
C LYS A 186 16.16 4.86 -14.88
N THR A 187 16.19 5.46 -13.69
CA THR A 187 14.99 5.65 -12.86
C THR A 187 14.04 6.67 -13.48
N ALA A 188 14.57 7.76 -14.07
CA ALA A 188 13.78 8.74 -14.82
C ALA A 188 13.14 8.10 -16.05
N LYS A 189 13.89 7.36 -16.89
CA LYS A 189 13.35 6.64 -18.05
C LYS A 189 12.21 5.69 -17.66
N ARG A 190 12.34 4.97 -16.55
CA ARG A 190 11.28 4.08 -16.04
C ARG A 190 10.06 4.85 -15.55
N ARG A 191 10.25 5.95 -14.81
CA ARG A 191 9.14 6.81 -14.37
C ARG A 191 8.40 7.42 -15.56
N THR A 192 9.13 7.91 -16.55
CA THR A 192 8.55 8.44 -17.79
C THR A 192 7.83 7.35 -18.57
N TYR A 193 8.39 6.14 -18.65
CA TYR A 193 7.73 5.00 -19.31
C TYR A 193 6.43 4.61 -18.60
N ASN A 194 6.42 4.50 -17.28
CA ASN A 194 5.21 4.18 -16.52
C ASN A 194 4.17 5.30 -16.58
N ALA A 195 4.59 6.56 -16.55
CA ALA A 195 3.72 7.71 -16.73
C ALA A 195 3.09 7.71 -18.13
N LEU A 196 3.88 7.42 -19.17
CA LEU A 196 3.41 7.31 -20.55
C LEU A 196 2.49 6.11 -20.74
N SER A 197 2.77 4.97 -20.12
CA SER A 197 1.88 3.80 -20.13
C SER A 197 0.56 4.10 -19.42
N TYR A 198 0.57 4.80 -18.29
CA TYR A 198 -0.65 5.22 -17.61
C TYR A 198 -1.47 6.22 -18.43
N VAL A 199 -0.81 7.21 -19.05
CA VAL A 199 -1.45 8.16 -19.97
C VAL A 199 -1.99 7.41 -21.18
N LYS A 200 -1.26 6.46 -21.75
CA LYS A 200 -1.74 5.57 -22.82
C LYS A 200 -2.96 4.78 -22.34
N ASP A 201 -2.95 4.19 -21.16
CA ASP A 201 -4.05 3.38 -20.63
C ASP A 201 -5.28 4.23 -20.31
N LYS A 202 -5.09 5.46 -19.79
CA LYS A 202 -6.17 6.42 -19.54
C LYS A 202 -6.71 7.04 -20.82
N ILE A 203 -5.86 7.32 -21.80
CA ILE A 203 -6.29 7.75 -23.14
C ILE A 203 -7.01 6.59 -23.83
N THR A 204 -6.53 5.35 -23.73
CA THR A 204 -7.19 4.16 -24.30
C THR A 204 -8.52 3.91 -23.62
N SER A 205 -8.60 4.09 -22.29
CA SER A 205 -9.84 4.02 -21.50
C SER A 205 -10.81 5.18 -21.78
N ALA A 206 -10.30 6.38 -22.03
CA ALA A 206 -11.10 7.54 -22.41
C ALA A 206 -11.59 7.42 -23.86
N ILE A 207 -10.75 6.90 -24.75
CA ILE A 207 -11.10 6.55 -26.12
C ILE A 207 -12.18 5.49 -26.08
N SER A 208 -11.98 4.34 -25.42
CA SER A 208 -12.96 3.26 -25.35
C SER A 208 -14.30 3.67 -24.70
N SER A 209 -14.29 4.59 -23.72
CA SER A 209 -15.52 5.16 -23.16
C SER A 209 -16.19 6.20 -24.07
N SER A 210 -15.42 6.91 -24.91
CA SER A 210 -15.94 7.85 -25.91
C SER A 210 -16.37 7.18 -27.23
N THR A 211 -15.84 6.00 -27.55
CA THR A 211 -16.18 5.22 -28.75
C THR A 211 -17.65 4.81 -28.72
N GLY A 212 -18.21 4.49 -27.55
CA GLY A 212 -19.64 4.15 -27.43
C GLY A 212 -20.61 5.26 -27.87
N ALA A 213 -20.25 6.53 -27.63
CA ALA A 213 -21.07 7.69 -28.01
C ALA A 213 -20.87 8.09 -29.49
N PHE A 214 -19.65 7.96 -30.02
CA PHE A 214 -19.33 8.25 -31.43
C PHE A 214 -19.77 7.14 -32.40
N MET A 215 -19.76 5.88 -31.98
CA MET A 215 -20.16 4.75 -32.80
C MET A 215 -21.65 4.78 -33.15
N ALA A 216 -22.50 5.32 -32.27
CA ALA A 216 -23.95 5.41 -32.46
C ALA A 216 -24.36 6.19 -33.74
N GLY A 217 -23.51 7.09 -34.25
CA GLY A 217 -23.77 7.90 -35.45
C GLY A 217 -23.13 7.38 -36.76
N LEU A 218 -22.33 6.30 -36.74
CA LEU A 218 -21.59 5.83 -37.92
C LEU A 218 -22.34 4.75 -38.71
N PRO A 219 -22.23 4.73 -40.06
CA PRO A 219 -22.71 3.63 -40.92
C PRO A 219 -22.07 2.28 -40.57
N ALA A 220 -22.80 1.19 -40.80
CA ALA A 220 -22.43 -0.16 -40.35
C ALA A 220 -21.05 -0.65 -40.84
N ASP A 221 -20.65 -0.28 -42.06
CA ASP A 221 -19.37 -0.70 -42.64
C ASP A 221 -18.16 -0.04 -41.97
N LEU A 222 -18.30 1.22 -41.53
CA LEU A 222 -17.27 1.93 -40.78
C LEU A 222 -17.17 1.45 -39.34
N ARG A 223 -18.30 1.05 -38.72
CA ARG A 223 -18.28 0.40 -37.40
C ARG A 223 -17.48 -0.89 -37.43
N LYS A 224 -17.70 -1.71 -38.46
CA LYS A 224 -17.01 -2.99 -38.62
C LYS A 224 -15.51 -2.82 -38.88
N ALA A 225 -15.12 -1.82 -39.67
CA ALA A 225 -13.71 -1.49 -39.90
C ALA A 225 -13.01 -0.96 -38.63
N VAL A 226 -13.72 -0.21 -37.78
CA VAL A 226 -13.21 0.28 -36.49
C VAL A 226 -13.12 -0.85 -35.46
N GLU A 227 -14.12 -1.72 -35.38
CA GLU A 227 -14.08 -2.92 -34.52
C GLU A 227 -12.94 -3.87 -34.93
N GLU A 228 -12.74 -4.10 -36.23
CA GLU A 228 -11.62 -4.91 -36.72
C GLU A 228 -10.27 -4.25 -36.43
N ALA A 229 -10.16 -2.93 -36.52
CA ALA A 229 -8.95 -2.19 -36.16
C ALA A 229 -8.68 -2.22 -34.64
N GLU A 230 -9.73 -2.13 -33.81
CA GLU A 230 -9.66 -2.22 -32.36
C GLU A 230 -9.23 -3.63 -31.93
N VAL A 231 -9.83 -4.69 -32.50
CA VAL A 231 -9.44 -6.08 -32.26
C VAL A 231 -7.99 -6.35 -32.71
N LYS A 232 -7.54 -5.73 -33.80
CA LYS A 232 -6.17 -5.87 -34.30
C LYS A 232 -5.16 -5.10 -33.44
N ALA A 233 -5.53 -3.92 -32.93
CA ALA A 233 -4.72 -3.12 -32.01
C ALA A 233 -4.61 -3.79 -30.62
N ILE A 234 -5.71 -4.30 -30.09
CA ILE A 234 -5.77 -5.03 -28.81
C ILE A 234 -5.09 -6.40 -28.94
N GLY A 235 -5.32 -7.13 -30.03
CA GLY A 235 -4.74 -8.45 -30.28
C GLY A 235 -3.23 -8.45 -30.49
N ALA A 236 -2.65 -7.36 -31.00
CA ALA A 236 -1.21 -7.24 -31.23
C ALA A 236 -0.39 -6.83 -29.97
N THR A 237 -1.04 -6.41 -28.87
CA THR A 237 -0.34 -5.83 -27.70
C THR A 237 -0.58 -6.54 -26.35
N ILE A 238 -1.21 -7.72 -26.35
CA ILE A 238 -1.39 -8.56 -25.13
C ILE A 238 -0.11 -9.36 -24.77
N GLY A 239 0.97 -9.24 -25.53
CA GLY A 239 2.27 -9.81 -25.19
C GLY A 239 3.16 -8.83 -24.41
N GLN A 240 3.12 -8.93 -23.07
CA GLN A 240 4.19 -8.47 -22.15
C GLN A 240 4.59 -6.98 -22.21
N SER A 241 4.07 -6.16 -21.30
CA SER A 241 4.72 -4.89 -20.91
C SER A 241 4.65 -4.61 -19.41
N TYR A 242 4.54 -5.66 -18.59
CA TYR A 242 4.80 -5.57 -17.16
C TYR A 242 5.94 -6.53 -16.81
N ASP A 243 7.16 -5.99 -16.80
CA ASP A 243 8.31 -6.66 -16.19
C ASP A 243 8.45 -6.13 -14.75
N PRO A 244 8.13 -6.93 -13.72
CA PRO A 244 8.27 -6.51 -12.33
C PRO A 244 9.74 -6.33 -11.90
N LEU A 245 10.73 -6.62 -12.76
CA LEU A 245 12.16 -6.52 -12.48
C LEU A 245 12.95 -5.60 -13.41
N LEU A 246 12.30 -4.80 -14.28
CA LEU A 246 12.93 -3.69 -15.03
C LEU A 246 12.34 -2.32 -14.69
#